data_AF-A0A4S8MRZ6-F1
#
_entry.id   AF-A0A4S8MRZ6-F1
#
_cell.length_a   1.000
_cell.length_b   1.000
_cell.length_c   1.000
_cell.angle_alpha   90.00
_cell.angle_beta   90.00
_cell.angle_gamma   90.00
#
_symmetry.space_group_name_H-M   'P 1'
#
loop_
_entity.id
_entity.type
_entity.pdbx_description
1 polymer ?
#
loop_
_entity_poly.entity_id
_entity_poly.type
_entity_poly.pdbx_seq_one_letter_code
_entity_poly.pdbx_strand_id
1 'polypeptide(L)'
;GSKRNWHSVANALSNELNRPVYALDLRNHGESPHARPMTYPQMALDVTHFIQKHNLERISLVGHSMGGKVAMTTVLGRYLPPSTIANLVVADIAPIKGKVSRASVSYFEAMKKIESMKLKTKKEARNVLAEWEKASPSLNP
;
A
#
# COMPACT_ATOMS: atom_id res chain seq x y z
N GLY A 1 0.29 1.15 3.59
CA GLY A 1 1.72 1.49 3.71
C GLY A 1 1.93 2.98 3.49
N SER A 2 3.12 3.53 3.76
CA SER A 2 3.47 4.92 3.44
C SER A 2 4.74 4.95 2.59
N LYS A 3 4.93 5.99 1.78
CA LYS A 3 6.15 6.30 1.03
C LYS A 3 7.40 6.27 1.92
N ARG A 4 7.26 6.61 3.21
CA ARG A 4 8.35 6.54 4.20
C ARG A 4 8.94 5.14 4.34
N ASN A 5 8.12 4.09 4.18
CA ASN A 5 8.56 2.70 4.26
C ASN A 5 9.47 2.31 3.08
N TRP A 6 9.47 3.11 2.00
CA TRP A 6 10.30 2.89 0.82
C TRP A 6 11.59 3.69 0.81
N HIS A 7 11.83 4.56 1.80
CA HIS A 7 12.92 5.55 1.73
C HIS A 7 14.30 4.94 1.50
N SER A 8 14.67 3.90 2.24
CA SER A 8 15.97 3.22 2.07
C SER A 8 16.09 2.56 0.70
N VAL A 9 15.07 1.82 0.29
CA VAL A 9 15.02 1.13 -1.02
C VAL A 9 15.04 2.14 -2.17
N ALA A 10 14.29 3.22 -2.06
CA ALA A 10 14.23 4.27 -3.08
C ALA A 10 15.58 4.97 -3.26
N ASN A 11 16.28 5.27 -2.16
CA ASN A 11 17.62 5.87 -2.22
C ASN A 11 18.64 4.90 -2.84
N ALA A 12 18.63 3.63 -2.44
CA ALA A 12 19.49 2.61 -3.03
C ALA A 12 19.25 2.48 -4.54
N LEU A 13 17.98 2.32 -4.96
CA LEU A 13 17.62 2.23 -6.38
C LEU A 13 17.99 3.48 -7.17
N SER A 14 17.77 4.67 -6.60
CA SER A 14 18.14 5.93 -7.24
C SER A 14 19.64 6.01 -7.49
N ASN A 15 20.45 5.61 -6.51
CA ASN A 15 21.91 5.63 -6.60
C ASN A 15 22.45 4.57 -7.56
N GLU A 16 21.97 3.33 -7.45
CA GLU A 16 22.47 2.20 -8.25
C GLU A 16 22.05 2.30 -9.72
N LEU A 17 20.82 2.75 -9.99
CA LEU A 17 20.30 2.83 -11.36
C LEU A 17 20.55 4.18 -12.02
N ASN A 18 20.98 5.18 -11.25
CA ASN A 18 21.06 6.58 -11.67
C ASN A 18 19.76 7.07 -12.33
N ARG A 19 18.62 6.80 -11.68
CA ARG A 19 17.28 7.12 -12.18
C ARG A 19 16.45 7.80 -11.09
N PRO A 20 15.56 8.76 -11.45
CA PRO A 20 14.58 9.28 -10.51
C PRO A 20 13.69 8.18 -9.95
N VAL A 21 13.47 8.17 -8.63
CA VAL A 21 12.55 7.25 -7.94
C VAL A 21 11.45 8.05 -7.26
N TYR A 22 10.20 7.75 -7.61
CA TYR A 22 9.02 8.36 -7.01
C TYR A 22 8.36 7.36 -6.04
N ALA A 23 8.50 7.61 -4.74
CA ALA A 23 7.79 6.85 -3.71
C ALA A 23 6.40 7.49 -3.46
N LEU A 24 5.34 6.78 -3.85
CA LEU A 24 3.96 7.28 -3.75
C LEU A 24 3.27 6.85 -2.44
N ASP A 25 2.53 7.79 -1.86
CA ASP A 25 1.44 7.46 -0.95
C ASP A 25 0.16 7.25 -1.77
N LEU A 26 -0.51 6.11 -1.62
CA LEU A 26 -1.81 5.86 -2.27
C LEU A 26 -2.92 6.61 -1.53
N ARG A 27 -4.11 6.77 -2.15
CA ARG A 27 -5.29 7.28 -1.43
C ARG A 27 -5.49 6.56 -0.10
N ASN A 28 -5.96 7.30 0.91
CA ASN A 28 -6.16 6.83 2.29
C ASN A 28 -4.87 6.33 3.00
N HIS A 29 -3.70 6.73 2.51
CA HIS A 29 -2.42 6.36 3.10
C HIS A 29 -1.45 7.53 3.16
N GLY A 30 -0.59 7.53 4.19
CA GLY A 30 0.48 8.52 4.34
C GLY A 30 -0.06 9.94 4.27
N GLU A 31 0.49 10.74 3.37
CA GLU A 31 0.10 12.14 3.17
C GLU A 31 -0.90 12.34 2.02
N SER A 32 -1.26 11.28 1.28
CA SER A 32 -2.24 11.39 0.20
C SER A 32 -3.65 11.57 0.74
N PRO A 33 -4.54 12.29 0.03
CA PRO A 33 -5.91 12.54 0.48
C PRO A 33 -6.69 11.27 0.79
N HIS A 34 -7.62 11.39 1.73
CA HIS A 34 -8.62 10.36 2.00
C HIS A 34 -9.77 10.47 1.00
N ALA A 35 -10.14 9.36 0.38
CA ALA A 35 -11.17 9.31 -0.65
C ALA A 35 -11.90 7.96 -0.65
N ARG A 36 -13.20 8.01 -0.98
CA ARG A 36 -14.03 6.84 -1.27
C ARG A 36 -14.46 6.88 -2.76
N PRO A 37 -14.57 5.73 -3.45
CA PRO A 37 -14.26 4.39 -2.96
C PRO A 37 -12.75 4.08 -2.96
N MET A 38 -12.38 3.01 -2.24
CA MET A 38 -11.01 2.50 -2.18
C MET A 38 -10.93 1.13 -2.85
N THR A 39 -11.01 1.11 -4.18
CA THR A 39 -10.91 -0.09 -5.00
C THR A 39 -9.58 -0.10 -5.77
N TYR A 40 -9.12 -1.28 -6.20
CA TYR A 40 -7.91 -1.36 -7.03
C TYR A 40 -8.00 -0.54 -8.32
N PRO A 41 -9.12 -0.52 -9.07
CA PRO A 41 -9.27 0.37 -10.21
C PRO A 41 -9.11 1.86 -9.84
N GLN A 42 -9.70 2.31 -8.73
CA GLN A 42 -9.59 3.72 -8.33
C GLN A 42 -8.17 4.09 -7.93
N MET A 43 -7.47 3.22 -7.19
CA MET A 43 -6.05 3.42 -6.87
C MET A 43 -5.17 3.37 -8.12
N ALA A 44 -5.49 2.50 -9.09
CA ALA A 44 -4.76 2.43 -10.34
C ALA A 44 -4.90 3.71 -11.17
N LEU A 45 -6.10 4.32 -11.17
CA LEU A 45 -6.34 5.61 -11.80
C LEU A 45 -5.54 6.74 -11.14
N ASP A 46 -5.35 6.72 -9.81
CA ASP A 46 -4.47 7.70 -9.16
C ASP A 46 -3.02 7.58 -9.62
N VAL A 47 -2.52 6.35 -9.73
CA VAL A 47 -1.16 6.08 -10.21
C VAL A 47 -1.03 6.51 -11.68
N THR A 48 -2.02 6.19 -12.52
CA THR A 48 -2.09 6.66 -13.90
C THR A 48 -2.07 8.19 -13.98
N HIS A 49 -2.89 8.86 -13.16
CA HIS A 49 -2.95 10.32 -13.12
C HIS A 49 -1.60 10.92 -12.72
N PHE A 50 -0.92 10.34 -11.72
CA PHE A 50 0.42 10.76 -11.34
C PHE A 50 1.42 10.63 -12.51
N ILE A 51 1.44 9.48 -13.18
CA ILE A 51 2.30 9.21 -14.34
C ILE A 51 2.08 10.25 -15.44
N GLN A 52 0.81 10.52 -15.80
CA GLN A 52 0.45 11.50 -16.82
C GLN A 52 0.81 12.93 -16.40
N LYS A 53 0.47 13.32 -15.17
CA LYS A 53 0.75 14.66 -14.64
C LYS A 53 2.23 15.00 -14.65
N HIS A 54 3.08 14.00 -14.41
CA HIS A 54 4.54 14.15 -14.42
C HIS A 54 5.17 13.83 -15.78
N ASN A 55 4.39 13.58 -16.83
CA ASN A 55 4.84 13.23 -18.17
C ASN A 55 5.88 12.09 -18.14
N LEU A 56 5.64 11.08 -17.31
CA LEU A 56 6.58 9.97 -17.14
C LEU A 56 6.41 8.96 -18.28
N GLU A 57 7.53 8.60 -18.89
CA GLU A 57 7.59 7.65 -20.00
C GLU A 57 8.57 6.51 -19.69
N ARG A 58 8.28 5.33 -20.24
CA ARG A 58 9.14 4.13 -20.16
C ARG A 58 9.63 3.81 -18.74
N ILE A 59 8.72 3.87 -17.77
CA ILE A 59 9.00 3.69 -16.34
C ILE A 59 9.09 2.21 -15.93
N SER A 60 9.76 1.96 -14.80
CA SER A 60 9.60 0.71 -14.05
C SER A 60 8.61 0.94 -12.92
N LEU A 61 7.52 0.17 -12.87
CA LEU A 61 6.51 0.26 -11.82
C LEU A 61 6.72 -0.85 -10.79
N VAL A 62 6.87 -0.48 -9.53
CA VAL A 62 7.13 -1.41 -8.42
C VAL A 62 5.98 -1.37 -7.42
N GLY A 63 5.47 -2.53 -7.00
CA GLY A 63 4.42 -2.61 -6.00
C GLY A 63 4.62 -3.78 -5.02
N HIS A 64 4.43 -3.51 -3.73
CA HIS A 64 4.51 -4.51 -2.65
C HIS A 64 3.14 -4.76 -2.02
N SER A 65 2.80 -6.02 -1.71
CA SER A 65 1.55 -6.39 -1.04
C SER A 65 0.32 -5.78 -1.75
N MET A 66 -0.53 -5.01 -1.06
CA MET A 66 -1.63 -4.28 -1.69
C MET A 66 -1.19 -3.40 -2.88
N GLY A 67 -0.02 -2.76 -2.79
CA GLY A 67 0.55 -1.94 -3.86
C GLY A 67 0.90 -2.74 -5.11
N GLY A 68 1.25 -4.03 -4.97
CA GLY A 68 1.48 -4.92 -6.10
C GLY A 68 0.20 -5.18 -6.90
N LYS A 69 -0.94 -5.35 -6.22
CA LYS A 69 -2.25 -5.45 -6.88
C LYS A 69 -2.64 -4.16 -7.58
N VAL A 70 -2.32 -3.00 -7.00
CA VAL A 70 -2.52 -1.69 -7.66
C VAL A 70 -1.65 -1.61 -8.92
N ALA A 71 -0.36 -1.93 -8.83
CA ALA A 71 0.56 -1.89 -9.96
C ALA A 71 0.11 -2.82 -11.11
N MET A 72 -0.30 -4.06 -10.80
CA MET A 72 -0.90 -4.97 -11.77
C MET A 72 -2.16 -4.39 -12.41
N THR A 73 -3.03 -3.77 -11.61
CA THR A 73 -4.28 -3.15 -12.10
C THR A 73 -3.99 -1.93 -13.00
N THR A 74 -2.99 -1.12 -12.69
CA THR A 74 -2.56 0.01 -13.52
C THR A 74 -2.12 -0.46 -14.91
N VAL A 75 -1.31 -1.52 -14.98
CA VAL A 75 -0.82 -2.06 -16.25
C VAL A 75 -1.98 -2.68 -17.06
N LEU A 76 -2.83 -3.48 -16.41
CA LEU A 76 -3.95 -4.15 -17.07
C LEU A 76 -5.08 -3.20 -17.48
N GLY A 77 -5.21 -2.05 -16.80
CA GLY A 77 -6.27 -1.08 -17.05
C GLY A 77 -6.17 -0.35 -18.39
N ARG A 78 -5.02 -0.41 -19.07
CA ARG A 78 -4.77 0.22 -20.39
C ARG A 78 -5.10 1.72 -20.44
N TYR A 79 -4.99 2.42 -19.30
CA TYR A 79 -5.19 3.87 -19.22
C TYR A 79 -3.99 4.70 -19.70
N LEU A 80 -2.88 4.02 -19.99
CA LEU A 80 -1.62 4.61 -20.46
C LEU A 80 -1.26 4.03 -21.83
N PRO A 81 -0.50 4.76 -22.66
CA PRO A 81 0.11 4.20 -23.85
C PRO A 81 0.88 2.90 -23.54
N PRO A 82 0.84 1.87 -24.41
CA PRO A 82 1.45 0.56 -24.12
C PRO A 82 2.93 0.60 -23.77
N SER A 83 3.68 1.58 -24.27
CA SER A 83 5.12 1.75 -24.03
C SER A 83 5.46 2.52 -22.75
N THR A 84 4.47 3.06 -22.03
CA THR A 84 4.70 3.90 -20.85
C THR A 84 5.30 3.09 -19.69
N ILE A 85 4.87 1.84 -19.48
CA ILE A 85 5.42 0.96 -18.44
C ILE A 85 6.32 -0.08 -19.09
N ALA A 86 7.63 0.08 -18.91
CA ALA A 86 8.63 -0.82 -19.46
C ALA A 86 8.78 -2.10 -18.62
N ASN A 87 8.67 -1.98 -17.30
CA ASN A 87 8.83 -3.10 -16.37
C ASN A 87 7.79 -3.03 -15.25
N LEU A 88 7.32 -4.19 -14.80
CA LEU A 88 6.48 -4.34 -13.62
C LEU A 88 7.18 -5.28 -12.62
N VAL A 89 7.40 -4.80 -11.39
CA VAL A 89 7.92 -5.60 -10.29
C VAL A 89 6.86 -5.72 -9.20
N VAL A 90 6.52 -6.95 -8.84
CA VAL A 90 5.53 -7.24 -7.81
C VAL A 90 6.16 -8.06 -6.70
N ALA A 91 6.17 -7.49 -5.49
CA ALA A 91 6.79 -8.08 -4.31
C ALA A 91 5.73 -8.61 -3.34
N ASP A 92 5.87 -9.89 -2.99
CA ASP A 92 5.13 -10.57 -1.92
C ASP A 92 3.59 -10.45 -2.02
N ILE A 93 3.06 -10.64 -3.23
CA ILE A 93 1.62 -10.74 -3.47
C ILE A 93 1.29 -11.48 -4.76
N ALA A 94 0.16 -12.18 -4.77
CA ALA A 94 -0.41 -12.81 -5.95
C ALA A 94 -1.74 -12.14 -6.37
N PRO A 95 -2.11 -12.17 -7.67
CA PRO A 95 -3.35 -11.60 -8.20
C PRO A 95 -4.59 -12.48 -7.89
N ILE A 96 -4.70 -12.96 -6.66
CA ILE A 96 -5.78 -13.84 -6.21
C ILE A 96 -6.72 -13.11 -5.25
N LYS A 97 -7.98 -13.54 -5.25
CA LYS A 97 -8.92 -13.28 -4.16
C LYS A 97 -8.57 -14.23 -3.00
N GLY A 98 -7.59 -13.84 -2.20
CA GLY A 98 -7.19 -14.58 -1.01
C GLY A 98 -8.22 -14.46 0.11
N LYS A 99 -8.30 -15.48 0.97
CA LYS A 99 -9.02 -15.37 2.24
C LYS A 99 -8.24 -14.45 3.17
N VAL A 100 -8.95 -13.59 3.89
CA VAL A 100 -8.35 -12.83 4.99
C VAL A 100 -8.00 -13.83 6.10
N SER A 101 -6.76 -13.80 6.59
CA SER A 101 -6.33 -14.73 7.64
C SER A 101 -7.08 -14.44 8.95
N ARG A 102 -7.23 -15.46 9.81
CA ARG A 102 -7.82 -15.27 11.15
C ARG A 102 -7.07 -14.21 11.95
N ALA A 103 -5.75 -14.16 11.81
CA ALA A 103 -4.92 -13.12 12.41
C ALA A 103 -5.32 -11.72 11.92
N SER A 104 -5.45 -11.52 10.61
CA SER A 104 -5.89 -10.23 10.06
C SER A 104 -7.29 -9.84 10.52
N VAL A 105 -8.23 -10.79 10.60
CA VAL A 105 -9.58 -10.54 11.15
C VAL A 105 -9.48 -10.08 12.61
N SER A 106 -8.70 -10.78 13.44
CA SER A 106 -8.50 -10.41 14.85
C SER A 106 -7.92 -9.01 15.00
N TYR A 107 -6.95 -8.62 14.17
CA TYR A 107 -6.43 -7.25 14.15
C TYR A 107 -7.48 -6.22 13.74
N PHE A 108 -8.35 -6.52 12.77
CA PHE A 108 -9.43 -5.59 12.39
C PHE A 108 -10.42 -5.39 13.54
N GLU A 109 -10.75 -6.45 14.28
CA GLU A 109 -11.62 -6.38 15.46
C GLU A 109 -10.97 -5.56 16.58
N ALA A 110 -9.68 -5.78 16.85
CA ALA A 110 -8.91 -4.99 17.80
C ALA A 110 -8.91 -3.51 17.43
N MET A 111 -8.68 -3.18 16.16
CA MET A 111 -8.69 -1.79 15.68
C MET A 111 -10.06 -1.13 15.82
N LYS A 112 -11.15 -1.83 15.49
CA LYS A 112 -12.52 -1.34 15.71
C LYS A 112 -12.81 -1.09 17.19
N LYS A 113 -12.34 -1.98 18.06
CA LYS A 113 -12.47 -1.80 19.52
C LYS A 113 -11.72 -0.56 19.98
N ILE A 114 -10.46 -0.42 19.59
CA ILE A 114 -9.62 0.75 19.92
C ILE A 114 -10.26 2.05 19.42
N GLU A 115 -10.79 2.06 18.19
CA GLU A 115 -11.51 3.22 17.63
C GLU A 115 -12.74 3.59 18.48
N SER A 116 -13.54 2.60 18.89
CA SER A 116 -14.72 2.83 19.73
C SER A 116 -14.41 3.42 21.11
N MET A 117 -13.19 3.21 21.61
CA MET A 117 -12.75 3.72 22.91
C MET A 117 -12.37 5.21 22.89
N LYS A 118 -12.30 5.84 21.70
CA LYS A 118 -11.99 7.28 21.53
C LYS A 118 -10.74 7.71 22.32
N LEU A 119 -9.71 6.87 22.30
CA LEU A 119 -8.46 7.09 23.02
C LEU A 119 -7.76 8.35 22.49
N LYS A 120 -7.07 9.08 23.38
CA LYS A 120 -6.45 10.36 23.04
C LYS A 120 -5.02 10.19 22.56
N THR A 121 -4.37 9.07 22.90
CA THR A 121 -2.96 8.86 22.61
C THR A 121 -2.69 7.53 21.90
N LYS A 122 -1.66 7.54 21.06
CA LYS A 122 -1.13 6.31 20.43
C LYS A 122 -0.54 5.33 21.45
N LYS A 123 -0.18 5.79 22.65
CA LYS A 123 0.32 4.93 23.73
C LYS A 123 -0.82 4.10 24.32
N GLU A 124 -1.95 4.72 24.64
CA GLU A 124 -3.15 4.02 25.13
C GLU A 124 -3.63 2.98 24.11
N ALA A 125 -3.72 3.36 22.83
CA ALA A 125 -4.11 2.42 21.77
C ALA A 125 -3.19 1.20 21.67
N ARG A 126 -1.87 1.40 21.84
CA ARG A 126 -0.88 0.31 21.84
C ARG A 126 -1.02 -0.61 23.05
N ASN A 127 -1.35 -0.07 24.22
CA ASN A 127 -1.56 -0.89 25.41
C ASN A 127 -2.77 -1.83 25.22
N VAL A 128 -3.88 -1.30 24.71
CA VAL A 128 -5.07 -2.11 24.40
C VAL A 128 -4.75 -3.18 23.36
N LEU A 129 -4.00 -2.83 22.30
CA LEU A 129 -3.59 -3.80 21.29
C LEU A 129 -2.70 -4.90 21.88
N ALA A 130 -1.75 -4.54 22.75
CA ALA A 130 -0.86 -5.51 23.39
C ALA A 130 -1.61 -6.48 24.32
N GLU A 131 -2.64 -6.00 25.02
CA GLU A 131 -3.54 -6.88 25.80
C GLU A 131 -4.34 -7.82 24.90
N TRP A 132 -4.85 -7.32 23.77
CA TRP A 132 -5.57 -8.11 22.78
C TRP A 132 -4.69 -9.22 22.18
N GLU A 133 -3.44 -8.91 21.83
CA GLU A 133 -2.47 -9.86 21.26
C GLU A 133 -2.15 -10.98 22.25
N LYS A 134 -1.98 -10.66 23.54
CA LYS A 134 -1.79 -11.68 24.59
C LYS A 134 -3.00 -12.60 24.74
N ALA A 135 -4.20 -12.05 24.59
CA ALA A 135 -5.46 -12.78 24.77
C ALA A 135 -5.91 -13.56 23.53
N SER A 136 -5.26 -13.40 22.36
CA SER A 136 -5.67 -14.01 21.09
C SER A 136 -4.71 -15.13 20.65
N PRO A 137 -5.07 -16.41 20.86
CA PRO A 137 -4.25 -17.55 20.43
C PRO A 137 -3.99 -17.60 18.93
N SER A 138 -4.85 -16.98 18.11
CA SER A 138 -4.68 -16.88 16.65
C SER A 138 -3.60 -15.89 16.20
N LEU A 139 -3.04 -15.10 17.12
CA LEU A 139 -2.00 -14.09 16.86
C LEU A 139 -0.62 -14.51 17.39
N ASN A 140 -0.54 -15.54 18.24
CA ASN A 140 0.71 -16.13 18.68
C ASN A 140 0.95 -17.43 17.89
N PRO A 141 2.02 -17.52 17.08
CA PRO A 141 2.36 -18.71 16.31
C PRO A 141 2.73 -19.91 17.18
#